data_AF-E2C629-F1
#
_entry.id   AF-E2C629-F1
#
_cell.length_a   1.000
_cell.length_b   1.000
_cell.length_c   1.000
_cell.angle_alpha   90.00
_cell.angle_beta   90.00
_cell.angle_gamma   90.00
#
_symmetry.space_group_name_H-M   'P 1'
#
loop_
_entity.id
_entity.type
_entity.pdbx_description
1 polymer ?
#
loop_
_entity_poly.entity_id
_entity_poly.type
_entity_poly.pdbx_seq_one_letter_code
_entity_poly.pdbx_strand_id
1 'polypeptide(L)' 'NWKEEETRIFLELCSEKQIIALMDGKRHKHVSIFYSLVEDIEKKGYFKTAQQMKLKLKTLKLAYFKCKRENSISGAAK' A
#
# COMPACT_ATOMS: atom_id res chain seq x y z
N ASN A 1 -2.99 -0.17 15.35
CA ASN A 1 -1.76 -0.81 14.82
C ASN A 1 -2.15 -1.79 13.73
N TRP A 2 -1.41 -1.90 12.62
CA TRP A 2 -1.73 -2.85 11.54
C TRP A 2 -1.13 -4.21 11.86
N LYS A 3 -1.93 -5.27 11.92
CA LYS A 3 -1.41 -6.64 12.11
C LYS A 3 -0.80 -7.17 10.80
N GLU A 4 0.02 -8.21 10.89
CA GLU A 4 0.66 -8.81 9.72
C GLU A 4 -0.39 -9.36 8.74
N GLU A 5 -1.31 -10.18 9.24
CA GLU A 5 -2.41 -10.76 8.46
C GLU A 5 -3.29 -9.69 7.81
N GLU A 6 -3.67 -8.66 8.57
CA GLU A 6 -4.39 -7.49 8.07
C GLU A 6 -3.63 -6.77 6.95
N THR A 7 -2.31 -6.61 7.10
CA THR A 7 -1.45 -5.99 6.09
C THR A 7 -1.35 -6.85 4.83
N ARG A 8 -1.31 -8.18 4.97
CA ARG A 8 -1.27 -9.12 3.85
C ARG A 8 -2.55 -9.07 3.03
N ILE A 9 -3.71 -9.13 3.70
CA ILE A 9 -5.03 -9.00 3.06
C ILE A 9 -5.14 -7.64 2.35
N PHE A 10 -4.70 -6.56 3.00
CA PHE A 10 -4.70 -5.24 2.37
C PHE A 10 -3.83 -5.17 1.10
N LEU A 11 -2.65 -5.78 1.11
CA LEU A 11 -1.76 -5.83 -0.06
C LEU A 11 -2.35 -6.68 -1.19
N GLU A 12 -3.00 -7.80 -0.86
CA GLU A 12 -3.71 -8.67 -1.81
C GLU A 12 -4.83 -7.89 -2.52
N LEU A 13 -5.71 -7.24 -1.76
CA LEU A 13 -6.78 -6.38 -2.31
C LEU A 13 -6.20 -5.23 -3.17
N CYS A 14 -5.08 -4.65 -2.75
CA CYS A 14 -4.39 -3.62 -3.53
C CYS A 14 -3.87 -4.15 -4.88
N SER A 15 -3.43 -5.41 -4.91
CA SER A 15 -2.96 -6.08 -6.11
C SER A 15 -4.13 -6.41 -7.04
N GLU A 16 -5.20 -7.01 -6.51
CA GLU A 16 -6.41 -7.36 -7.26
C GLU A 16 -7.04 -6.15 -7.94
N LYS A 17 -7.16 -5.02 -7.23
CA LYS A 17 -7.72 -3.78 -7.77
C LYS A 17 -6.70 -2.92 -8.52
N GLN A 18 -5.47 -3.41 -8.72
CA GLN A 18 -4.39 -2.70 -9.40
C GLN A 18 -4.18 -1.26 -8.89
N ILE A 19 -4.32 -1.07 -7.57
CA ILE A 19 -4.35 0.25 -6.91
C ILE A 19 -3.06 1.01 -7.20
N ILE A 20 -1.93 0.31 -7.21
CA ILE A 20 -0.62 0.91 -7.51
C ILE A 20 -0.59 1.48 -8.94
N ALA A 21 -1.15 0.78 -9.92
CA ALA A 21 -1.22 1.24 -11.31
C ALA A 21 -2.22 2.39 -11.47
N LEU A 22 -3.37 2.33 -10.79
CA LEU A 22 -4.36 3.42 -10.77
C LEU A 22 -3.81 4.71 -10.13
N MET A 23 -2.82 4.59 -9.27
CA MET A 23 -2.09 5.70 -8.66
C MET A 23 -0.92 6.20 -9.50
N ASP A 24 -0.45 5.41 -10.46
CA ASP A 24 0.67 5.76 -11.31
C ASP A 24 0.23 6.79 -12.37
N GLY A 25 1.06 7.80 -12.62
CA GLY A 25 0.71 8.91 -13.53
C GLY A 25 -0.28 9.96 -12.99
N LYS A 26 -0.99 9.72 -11.88
CA LYS A 26 -1.89 10.72 -11.28
C LYS A 26 -1.14 11.63 -10.31
N ARG A 27 -1.03 12.91 -10.66
CA ARG A 27 -0.34 13.97 -9.88
C ARG A 27 -0.88 14.11 -8.44
N HIS A 28 -2.15 13.75 -8.22
CA HIS A 28 -2.77 13.69 -6.90
C HIS A 28 -3.47 12.34 -6.64
N LYS A 29 -2.96 11.60 -5.65
CA LYS A 29 -3.53 10.32 -5.19
C LYS A 29 -4.89 10.57 -4.51
N HIS A 30 -5.96 10.45 -5.28
CA HIS A 30 -7.32 10.60 -4.77
C HIS A 30 -7.62 9.52 -3.72
N VAL A 31 -8.12 9.94 -2.57
CA VAL A 31 -8.59 9.03 -1.51
C VAL A 31 -9.74 8.14 -2.03
N SER A 32 -10.44 8.57 -3.08
CA SER A 32 -11.58 7.86 -3.63
C SER A 32 -11.25 6.49 -4.21
N ILE A 33 -10.01 6.27 -4.66
CA ILE A 33 -9.55 4.95 -5.13
C ILE A 33 -9.59 3.92 -3.99
N PHE A 34 -9.47 4.38 -2.74
CA PHE A 34 -9.47 3.50 -1.57
C PHE A 34 -10.88 3.24 -1.02
N TYR A 35 -11.93 3.96 -1.46
CA TYR A 35 -13.29 3.68 -0.96
C TYR A 35 -13.74 2.27 -1.33
N SER A 36 -13.42 1.79 -2.53
CA SER A 36 -13.73 0.40 -2.92
C SER A 36 -12.98 -0.65 -2.10
N LEU A 37 -11.87 -0.28 -1.44
CA LEU A 37 -11.13 -1.19 -0.57
C LEU A 37 -11.71 -1.24 0.85
N VAL A 38 -12.39 -0.18 1.29
CA VAL A 38 -13.00 -0.12 2.63
C VAL A 38 -14.02 -1.23 2.77
N GLU A 39 -14.94 -1.36 1.81
CA GLU A 39 -15.96 -2.40 1.84
C GLU A 39 -15.36 -3.81 1.82
N ASP A 40 -14.31 -4.02 1.03
CA ASP A 40 -13.70 -5.34 0.90
C ASP A 40 -12.88 -5.75 2.12
N ILE A 41 -12.21 -4.79 2.77
CA ILE A 41 -11.49 -5.08 4.01
C ILE A 41 -12.46 -5.33 5.18
N GLU A 42 -13.60 -4.64 5.18
CA GLU A 42 -14.67 -4.83 6.19
C GLU A 42 -15.30 -6.22 6.07
N LYS A 43 -15.54 -6.70 4.83
CA LYS A 43 -15.96 -8.09 4.58
C LYS A 43 -14.96 -9.13 5.07
N LYS A 44 -13.68 -8.78 5.15
CA LYS A 44 -12.61 -9.62 5.71
C LYS A 44 -12.48 -9.49 7.24
N GLY A 45 -13.33 -8.69 7.88
CA GLY A 45 -13.40 -8.52 9.34
C GLY A 45 -12.50 -7.42 9.90
N TYR A 46 -11.92 -6.56 9.05
CA TYR A 46 -11.08 -5.44 9.50
C TYR A 46 -11.72 -4.11 9.14
N PHE A 47 -11.75 -3.18 10.09
CA PHE A 47 -12.31 -1.85 9.87
C PHE A 47 -11.15 -0.86 9.67
N LYS A 48 -11.03 -0.33 8.45
CA LYS A 48 -10.03 0.67 8.08
C LYS A 48 -10.62 1.70 7.13
N THR A 49 -10.35 2.97 7.40
CA THR A 49 -10.79 4.06 6.53
C THR A 49 -9.90 4.20 5.30
N ALA A 50 -10.47 4.74 4.22
CA ALA A 50 -9.74 5.03 2.99
C ALA A 50 -8.47 5.89 3.23
N GLN A 51 -8.51 6.82 4.19
CA GLN A 51 -7.36 7.62 4.59
C GLN A 51 -6.27 6.79 5.28
N GLN A 52 -6.65 5.89 6.19
CA GLN A 52 -5.71 4.99 6.87
C GLN A 52 -5.02 4.05 5.87
N MET A 53 -5.76 3.51 4.92
CA MET A 53 -5.24 2.67 3.83
C MET A 53 -4.26 3.42 2.94
N LYS A 54 -4.61 4.65 2.52
CA LYS A 54 -3.74 5.52 1.73
C LYS A 54 -2.41 5.78 2.45
N LEU A 55 -2.47 6.11 3.74
CA LEU A 55 -1.27 6.36 4.54
C LEU A 55 -0.45 5.07 4.69
N LYS A 56 -1.09 3.93 4.98
CA LYS A 56 -0.42 2.64 5.10
C LYS A 56 0.31 2.26 3.81
N LEU A 57 -0.34 2.37 2.65
CA LEU A 57 0.28 2.09 1.36
C LEU A 57 1.44 3.05 1.05
N LYS A 58 1.31 4.34 1.39
CA LYS A 58 2.41 5.31 1.26
C LYS A 58 3.62 4.88 2.09
N THR A 59 3.41 4.53 3.35
CA THR A 59 4.48 4.10 4.26
C THR A 59 5.12 2.79 3.79
N LEU A 60 4.33 1.81 3.35
CA LEU A 60 4.84 0.54 2.82
C LEU A 60 5.70 0.76 1.58
N LYS A 61 5.24 1.57 0.61
CA LYS A 61 6.05 1.90 -0.57
C LYS A 61 7.36 2.59 -0.18
N LEU A 62 7.31 3.55 0.75
CA LEU A 62 8.50 4.27 1.20
C LEU A 62 9.52 3.32 1.85
N ALA A 63 9.06 2.45 2.76
CA ALA A 63 9.90 1.45 3.41
C ALA A 63 10.52 0.49 2.39
N TYR A 64 9.71 -0.05 1.48
CA TYR A 64 10.18 -0.93 0.41
C TYR A 64 11.24 -0.26 -0.46
N PHE A 65 11.00 0.96 -0.95
CA PHE A 65 11.97 1.68 -1.78
C PHE A 65 13.22 2.08 -1.00
N LYS A 66 13.11 2.39 0.30
CA LYS A 66 14.27 2.62 1.15
C LYS A 66 15.15 1.37 1.20
N CYS A 67 14.58 0.23 1.60
CA CYS A 67 15.31 -1.04 1.66
C CYS A 67 15.86 -1.46 0.29
N LYS A 68 15.09 -1.27 -0.79
CA LYS A 68 15.54 -1.56 -2.16
C LYS A 68 16.76 -0.73 -2.55
N ARG A 69 16.77 0.58 -2.20
CA ARG A 69 17.91 1.46 -2.46
C ARG A 69 19.12 1.08 -1.60
N GLU A 70 18.93 0.82 -0.32
CA GLU A 70 20.01 0.38 0.57
C GLU A 70 20.63 -0.93 0.07
N ASN A 71 19.81 -1.89 -0.37
CA ASN A 71 20.28 -3.14 -0.98
C ASN A 71 21.04 -2.92 -2.30
N SER A 72 20.69 -1.88 -3.08
CA SER A 72 21.44 -1.51 -4.29
C SER A 72 22.76 -0.76 -4.01
N ILE A 73 22.91 -0.15 -2.83
CA ILE A 73 24.13 0.59 -2.45
C ILE A 73 25.19 -0.36 -1.88
N SER A 74 24.80 -1.42 -1.17
CA SER A 74 25.73 -2.41 -0.61
C SER A 74 26.58 -3.17 -1.65
N GLY A 75 26.25 -3.09 -2.95
CA GLY A 75 27.05 -3.67 -4.04
C GLY A 75 27.86 -2.67 -4.88
N ALA A 76 27.74 -1.36 -4.63
CA ALA A 76 28.36 -0.31 -5.45
C ALA A 76 29.74 0.15 -4.94
N ALA A 77 30.37 -0.62 -4.05
CA ALA A 77 31.76 -0.45 -3.64
C ALA A 77 32.60 -1.62 -4.20
N LYS A 78 32.98 -1.51 -5.47
CA LYS A 78 34.13 -2.22 -6.05
C LYS A 78 34.83 -1.31 -7.04
#